data_AF-A0A559NLX3-F1
#
_entry.id   AF-A0A559NLX3-F1
#
_cell.length_a   1.000
_cell.length_b   1.000
_cell.length_c   1.000
_cell.angle_alpha   90.00
_cell.angle_beta   90.00
_cell.angle_gamma   90.00
#
_symmetry.space_group_name_H-M   'P 1'
#
loop_
_entity.id
_entity.type
_entity.pdbx_description
1 polymer ?
#
loop_
_entity_poly.entity_id
_entity_poly.type
_entity_poly.pdbx_seq_one_letter_code
_entity_poly.pdbx_strand_id
1 'polypeptide(L)'
;MENVQDKSKCLGKLERCYNILQHIRTKIDSYLYEPSTCALFETKEYLKQKIDKLIAANESLLNYLRGTNELLPDQFKDVNYHIQETFELEDDFTDYTLKSSKNS
;
A
#
# COMPACT_ATOMS: atom_id res chain seq x y z
N MET A 1 -20.71 -24.07 4.30
CA MET A 1 -19.68 -23.45 5.15
C MET A 1 -18.55 -22.97 4.26
N GLU A 2 -18.62 -21.76 3.72
CA GLU A 2 -17.50 -21.13 3.01
C GLU A 2 -16.78 -20.20 3.98
N ASN A 3 -15.85 -20.75 4.76
CA ASN A 3 -14.88 -19.94 5.51
C ASN A 3 -13.51 -20.60 5.38
N VAL A 4 -13.07 -20.78 4.13
CA VAL A 4 -11.72 -21.24 3.88
C VAL A 4 -10.87 -19.99 3.73
N GLN A 5 -10.10 -19.70 4.77
CA GLN A 5 -8.94 -18.81 4.77
C GLN A 5 -7.97 -19.30 3.69
N ASP A 6 -8.25 -18.92 2.45
CA ASP A 6 -7.54 -19.44 1.28
C ASP A 6 -6.24 -18.66 1.12
N LYS A 7 -5.16 -19.31 1.56
CA LYS A 7 -3.79 -18.83 1.44
C LYS A 7 -3.47 -18.35 0.02
N SER A 8 -3.90 -19.05 -1.02
CA SER A 8 -3.60 -18.68 -2.41
C SER A 8 -4.27 -17.36 -2.80
N LYS A 9 -5.50 -17.13 -2.34
CA LYS A 9 -6.20 -15.85 -2.52
C LYS A 9 -5.50 -14.73 -1.75
N CYS A 10 -5.05 -14.98 -0.52
CA CYS A 10 -4.30 -13.98 0.26
C CYS A 10 -2.98 -13.60 -0.41
N LEU A 11 -2.22 -14.58 -0.92
CA LEU A 11 -1.00 -14.32 -1.71
C LEU A 11 -1.29 -13.44 -2.92
N GLY A 12 -2.29 -13.81 -3.72
CA GLY A 12 -2.67 -13.01 -4.89
C GLY A 12 -3.12 -11.59 -4.55
N LYS A 13 -3.77 -11.38 -3.40
CA LYS A 13 -4.12 -10.03 -2.92
C LYS A 13 -2.89 -9.23 -2.50
N LEU A 14 -1.97 -9.82 -1.74
CA LEU A 14 -0.73 -9.16 -1.33
C LEU A 14 0.19 -8.84 -2.52
N GLU A 15 0.22 -9.67 -3.56
CA GLU A 15 0.96 -9.38 -4.79
C GLU A 15 0.36 -8.18 -5.53
N ARG A 16 -0.97 -8.04 -5.53
CA ARG A 16 -1.63 -6.84 -6.07
C ARG A 16 -1.32 -5.61 -5.24
N CYS A 17 -1.41 -5.69 -3.91
CA CYS A 17 -1.03 -4.60 -3.01
C CYS A 17 0.41 -4.16 -3.25
N TYR A 18 1.35 -5.11 -3.36
CA TYR A 18 2.74 -4.80 -3.70
C TYR A 18 2.86 -3.97 -4.99
N ASN A 19 2.18 -4.40 -6.06
CA ASN A 19 2.23 -3.71 -7.35
C ASN A 19 1.65 -2.29 -7.26
N ILE A 20 0.55 -2.10 -6.53
CA ILE A 20 -0.05 -0.78 -6.26
C ILE A 20 0.96 0.10 -5.52
N LEU A 21 1.55 -0.40 -4.44
CA LEU A 21 2.53 0.33 -3.63
C LEU A 21 3.76 0.75 -4.45
N GLN A 22 4.30 -0.15 -5.29
CA GLN A 22 5.43 0.17 -6.18
C GLN A 22 5.04 1.20 -7.25
N HIS A 23 3.82 1.12 -7.78
CA HIS A 23 3.31 2.12 -8.73
C HIS A 23 3.22 3.51 -8.08
N ILE A 24 2.63 3.59 -6.88
CA ILE A 24 2.51 4.85 -6.12
C ILE A 24 3.90 5.38 -5.78
N ARG A 25 4.82 4.53 -5.30
CA ARG A 25 6.22 4.89 -5.00
C ARG A 25 6.93 5.53 -6.20
N THR A 26 6.78 4.92 -7.38
CA THR A 26 7.39 5.45 -8.60
C THR A 26 6.80 6.80 -8.97
N LYS A 27 5.47 6.96 -8.82
CA LYS A 27 4.80 8.20 -9.17
C LYS A 27 5.08 9.33 -8.19
N ILE A 28 5.12 9.07 -6.88
CA ILE A 28 5.26 10.14 -5.89
C ILE A 28 6.61 10.87 -6.02
N ASP A 29 7.65 10.17 -6.51
CA ASP A 29 8.96 10.76 -6.81
C ASP A 29 9.05 11.38 -8.22
N SER A 30 7.96 11.38 -8.99
CA SER A 30 7.91 12.03 -10.31
C SER A 30 7.85 13.55 -10.17
N TYR A 31 8.57 14.24 -11.07
CA TYR A 31 8.51 15.70 -11.19
C TYR A 31 7.11 16.25 -11.45
N LEU A 32 6.20 15.42 -11.98
CA LEU A 32 4.80 15.80 -12.21
C LEU A 32 4.06 16.17 -10.92
N TYR A 33 4.53 15.67 -9.77
CA TYR A 33 3.90 15.88 -8.47
C TYR A 33 4.86 16.49 -7.47
N GLU A 34 5.68 17.46 -7.92
CA GLU A 34 6.47 18.26 -6.98
C GLU A 34 5.56 19.17 -6.14
N PRO A 35 5.83 19.28 -4.83
CA PRO A 35 5.03 20.11 -3.96
C PRO A 35 5.36 21.59 -4.19
N SER A 36 4.34 22.40 -4.47
CA SER A 36 4.48 23.86 -4.64
C SER A 36 4.27 24.65 -3.35
N THR A 37 3.88 23.99 -2.26
CA THR A 37 3.64 24.60 -0.95
C THR A 37 4.23 23.73 0.16
N CYS A 38 4.54 24.33 1.32
CA CYS A 38 5.02 23.60 2.49
C CYS A 38 4.03 22.49 2.92
N ALA A 39 2.72 22.76 2.88
CA ALA A 39 1.71 21.77 3.21
C ALA A 39 1.72 20.56 2.24
N LEU A 40 1.93 20.80 0.94
CA LEU A 40 2.08 19.72 -0.04
C LEU A 40 3.39 18.96 0.17
N PHE A 41 4.47 19.63 0.59
CA PHE A 41 5.74 18.99 0.90
C PHE A 41 5.60 18.04 2.09
N GLU A 42 5.01 18.51 3.19
CA GLU A 42 4.73 17.69 4.37
C GLU A 42 3.84 16.49 4.03
N THR A 43 2.82 16.71 3.19
CA THR A 43 1.94 15.62 2.70
C THR A 43 2.72 14.60 1.87
N LYS A 44 3.57 15.04 0.94
CA LYS A 44 4.43 14.16 0.12
C LYS A 44 5.34 13.30 1.00
N GLU A 45 6.00 13.92 1.98
CA GLU A 45 6.89 13.21 2.91
C GLU A 45 6.13 12.19 3.78
N TYR A 46 4.95 12.56 4.29
CA TYR A 46 4.09 11.64 5.03
C TYR A 46 3.70 10.42 4.17
N LEU A 47 3.27 10.66 2.92
CA LEU A 47 2.89 9.59 2.00
C LEU A 47 4.08 8.67 1.68
N LYS A 48 5.28 9.22 1.45
CA LYS A 48 6.51 8.43 1.24
C LYS A 48 6.80 7.50 2.42
N GLN A 49 6.71 8.02 3.64
CA GLN A 49 6.89 7.19 4.85
C GLN A 49 5.82 6.10 4.98
N LYS A 50 4.56 6.39 4.64
CA LYS A 50 3.46 5.41 4.66
C LYS A 50 3.67 4.32 3.59
N ILE A 51 4.08 4.70 2.37
CA ILE A 51 4.44 3.79 1.27
C ILE A 51 5.54 2.82 1.71
N ASP A 52 6.65 3.32 2.23
CA ASP A 52 7.79 2.47 2.62
C ASP A 52 7.42 1.48 3.73
N LYS A 53 6.63 1.94 4.74
CA LYS A 53 6.12 1.06 5.80
C LYS A 53 5.22 -0.04 5.25
N LEU A 54 4.30 0.30 4.34
CA LEU A 54 3.39 -0.68 3.74
C LEU A 54 4.12 -1.66 2.84
N ILE A 55 5.13 -1.23 2.07
CA ILE A 55 5.97 -2.13 1.26
C ILE A 55 6.65 -3.16 2.15
N ALA A 56 7.31 -2.71 3.23
CA ALA A 56 7.99 -3.61 4.17
C ALA A 56 7.01 -4.59 4.83
N ALA A 57 5.83 -4.13 5.24
CA ALA A 57 4.78 -4.98 5.79
C ALA A 57 4.29 -6.02 4.76
N ASN A 58 4.06 -5.60 3.52
CA ASN A 58 3.62 -6.49 2.45
C ASN A 58 4.66 -7.58 2.14
N GLU A 59 5.94 -7.22 2.05
CA GLU A 59 7.03 -8.17 1.87
C GLU A 59 7.11 -9.17 3.02
N SER A 60 6.97 -8.69 4.26
CA SER A 60 6.94 -9.56 5.45
C SER A 60 5.78 -10.56 5.39
N LEU A 61 4.57 -10.10 5.04
CA LEU A 61 3.39 -10.97 4.91
C LEU A 61 3.54 -11.96 3.75
N LEU A 62 4.07 -11.54 2.61
CA LEU A 62 4.34 -12.42 1.47
C LEU A 62 5.36 -13.50 1.83
N ASN A 63 6.46 -13.12 2.48
CA ASN A 63 7.49 -14.05 2.90
C ASN A 63 6.96 -15.06 3.92
N TYR A 64 6.19 -14.58 4.90
CA TYR A 64 5.53 -15.45 5.87
C TYR A 64 4.60 -16.45 5.19
N LEU A 65 3.66 -15.99 4.35
CA LEU A 65 2.72 -16.89 3.69
C LEU A 65 3.43 -17.85 2.73
N ARG A 66 4.45 -17.42 1.99
CA ARG A 66 5.21 -18.33 1.14
C ARG A 66 5.94 -19.41 1.95
N GLY A 67 6.39 -19.08 3.17
CA GLY A 67 7.13 -19.99 4.06
C GLY A 67 6.28 -20.93 4.91
N THR A 68 4.98 -20.67 5.13
CA THR A 68 4.11 -21.53 5.96
C THR A 68 3.20 -22.41 5.11
N ASN A 69 2.79 -23.57 5.61
CA ASN A 69 1.79 -24.41 4.94
C ASN A 69 0.35 -23.96 5.20
N GLU A 70 0.13 -23.28 6.33
CA GLU A 70 -1.20 -22.87 6.80
C GLU A 70 -1.28 -21.36 7.02
N LEU A 71 -2.48 -20.82 6.84
CA LEU A 71 -2.81 -19.44 7.13
C LEU A 71 -3.59 -19.38 8.45
N LEU A 72 -2.97 -18.79 9.46
CA LEU A 72 -3.61 -18.64 10.78
C LEU A 72 -4.64 -17.49 10.75
N PRO A 73 -5.68 -17.54 11.62
CA PRO A 73 -6.71 -16.50 11.65
C PRO A 73 -6.19 -15.08 11.88
N ASP A 74 -5.18 -14.91 12.73
CA ASP A 74 -4.61 -13.58 12.97
C ASP A 74 -3.83 -13.08 11.77
N GLN A 75 -3.14 -13.98 11.05
CA GLN A 75 -2.45 -13.63 9.80
C GLN A 75 -3.45 -13.27 8.70
N PHE A 76 -4.61 -13.91 8.67
CA PHE A 76 -5.69 -13.51 7.77
C PHE A 76 -6.22 -12.11 8.09
N LYS A 77 -6.31 -11.74 9.38
CA LYS A 77 -6.66 -10.36 9.78
C LYS A 77 -5.58 -9.38 9.35
N ASP A 78 -4.31 -9.70 9.58
CA ASP A 78 -3.17 -8.84 9.20
C ASP A 78 -3.16 -8.58 7.69
N VAL A 79 -3.43 -9.61 6.87
CA VAL A 79 -3.58 -9.46 5.41
C VAL A 79 -4.74 -8.52 5.07
N ASN A 80 -5.92 -8.69 5.67
CA ASN A 80 -7.06 -7.82 5.37
C ASN A 80 -6.84 -6.37 5.82
N TYR A 81 -6.21 -6.18 6.98
CA TYR A 81 -5.84 -4.86 7.46
C TYR A 81 -4.82 -4.20 6.50
N HIS A 82 -3.81 -4.95 6.07
CA HIS A 82 -2.83 -4.46 5.11
C HIS A 82 -3.46 -4.07 3.75
N ILE A 83 -4.43 -4.85 3.27
CA ILE A 83 -5.18 -4.53 2.06
C ILE A 83 -5.95 -3.21 2.23
N GLN A 84 -6.64 -3.03 3.35
CA GLN A 84 -7.39 -1.80 3.64
C GLN A 84 -6.46 -0.59 3.67
N GLU A 85 -5.36 -0.65 4.41
CA GLU A 85 -4.37 0.43 4.50
C GLU A 85 -3.75 0.78 3.14
N THR A 86 -3.58 -0.21 2.26
CA THR A 86 -3.10 0.02 0.89
C THR A 86 -4.10 0.82 0.06
N PHE A 87 -5.39 0.53 0.17
CA PHE A 87 -6.43 1.28 -0.53
C PHE A 87 -6.60 2.69 0.04
N GLU A 88 -6.54 2.84 1.36
CA GLU A 88 -6.56 4.18 1.98
C GLU A 88 -5.37 5.03 1.53
N LEU A 89 -4.18 4.43 1.38
CA LEU A 89 -3.03 5.12 0.81
C LEU A 89 -3.25 5.52 -0.67
N GLU A 90 -3.90 4.66 -1.47
CA GLU A 90 -4.22 4.97 -2.87
C GLU A 90 -5.18 6.17 -2.98
N ASP A 91 -6.18 6.24 -2.09
CA ASP A 91 -7.08 7.38 -1.97
C ASP A 91 -6.32 8.65 -1.53
N ASP A 92 -5.53 8.57 -0.46
CA ASP A 92 -4.70 9.69 0.04
C ASP A 92 -3.77 10.24 -1.07
N PHE A 93 -3.16 9.32 -1.83
CA PHE A 93 -2.28 9.67 -2.94
C PHE A 93 -3.05 10.33 -4.09
N THR A 94 -4.23 9.82 -4.43
CA THR A 94 -5.10 10.41 -5.45
C THR A 94 -5.44 11.86 -5.08
N ASP A 95 -5.83 12.10 -3.83
CA ASP A 95 -6.09 13.44 -3.30
C ASP A 95 -4.87 14.37 -3.38
N TYR A 96 -3.68 13.86 -3.05
CA TYR A 96 -2.43 14.61 -3.20
C TYR A 96 -2.18 15.03 -4.66
N THR A 97 -2.32 14.09 -5.62
CA THR A 97 -2.09 14.39 -7.04
C THR A 97 -3.11 15.41 -7.60
N LEU A 98 -4.37 15.35 -7.14
CA LEU A 98 -5.40 16.33 -7.50
C LEU A 98 -5.09 17.73 -6.95
N LYS A 99 -4.51 17.83 -5.75
CA LYS A 99 -4.12 19.11 -5.14
C LYS A 99 -2.84 19.67 -5.77
N SER A 100 -1.87 18.82 -6.10
CA SER A 100 -0.61 19.21 -6.76
C SER A 100 -0.86 19.72 -8.18
N SER A 101 -1.74 19.07 -8.94
CA SER A 101 -2.07 19.48 -10.32
C SER A 101 -2.90 20.76 -10.42
N LYS A 102 -3.71 21.10 -9.41
CA LYS A 102 -4.48 22.36 -9.37
C LYS A 102 -3.63 23.61 -9.14
N ASN A 103 -2.39 23.44 -8.68
CA ASN A 103 -1.46 24.54 -8.40
C ASN A 103 -0.32 24.62 -9.44
N SER A 104 -0.39 23.84 -10.52
CA SER A 104 0.58 23.84 -11.63
C SER A 104 0.14 24.75 -12.78
#